data_AF-A0A350P0H4-F1
#
_entry.id   AF-A0A350P0H4-F1
#
_cell.length_a   1.000
_cell.length_b   1.000
_cell.length_c   1.000
_cell.angle_alpha   90.00
_cell.angle_beta   90.00
_cell.angle_gamma   90.00
#
_symmetry.space_group_name_H-M   'P 1'
#
loop_
_entity.id
_entity.type
_entity.pdbx_description
1 polymer ?
#
loop_
_entity_poly.entity_id
_entity_poly.type
_entity_poly.pdbx_seq_one_letter_code
_entity_poly.pdbx_strand_id
1 'polypeptide(L)' 'MKISTDEQEALWAEQIKYHAARYIWKKQDHVVPYRSKKQNWREWWESKYKESYIGYVEKMKQKKGA' A
#
# COMPACT_ATOMS: atom_id res chain seq x y z
N MET A 1 -0.87 2.13 29.32
CA MET A 1 -1.82 1.40 28.45
C MET A 1 -1.03 0.34 27.70
N LYS A 2 -1.32 -0.96 27.90
CA LYS A 2 -0.79 -2.00 27.03
C LYS A 2 -1.67 -2.00 25.79
N ILE A 3 -1.09 -1.64 24.64
CA ILE A 3 -1.72 -1.79 23.34
C ILE A 3 -2.15 -3.27 23.24
N SER A 4 -3.41 -3.55 22.93
CA SER A 4 -3.82 -4.95 22.73
C SER A 4 -3.05 -5.51 21.54
N THR A 5 -2.78 -6.82 21.52
CA THR A 5 -2.07 -7.46 20.39
C THR A 5 -2.71 -7.05 19.05
N ASP A 6 -4.03 -6.93 19.01
CA ASP A 6 -4.81 -6.54 17.83
C ASP A 6 -4.52 -5.10 17.35
N GLU A 7 -4.40 -4.14 18.29
CA GLU A 7 -4.06 -2.75 17.96
C GLU A 7 -2.62 -2.64 17.41
N GLN A 8 -1.70 -3.44 17.94
CA GLN A 8 -0.32 -3.49 17.48
C GLN A 8 -0.21 -4.13 16.09
N GLU A 9 -0.95 -5.21 15.83
CA GLU A 9 -1.05 -5.84 14.51
C GLU A 9 -1.66 -4.89 13.47
N ALA A 10 -2.68 -4.13 13.84
CA ALA A 10 -3.28 -3.12 12.97
C ALA A 10 -2.26 -2.02 12.60
N LEU A 11 -1.47 -1.55 13.57
CA LEU A 11 -0.40 -0.57 13.32
C LEU A 11 0.66 -1.12 12.36
N TRP A 12 1.08 -2.37 12.55
CA TRP A 12 2.03 -3.01 11.64
C TRP A 12 1.46 -3.18 10.23
N ALA A 13 0.19 -3.57 10.10
CA ALA A 13 -0.46 -3.69 8.81
C ALA A 13 -0.49 -2.33 8.06
N GLU A 14 -0.82 -1.24 8.75
CA GLU A 14 -0.80 0.11 8.19
C GLU A 14 0.62 0.56 7.80
N GLN A 15 1.64 0.26 8.61
CA GLN A 15 3.04 0.56 8.29
C GLN A 15 3.49 -0.20 7.03
N ILE A 16 3.23 -1.50 6.96
CA ILE A 16 3.55 -2.32 5.79
C ILE A 16 2.89 -1.74 4.54
N LYS A 17 1.61 -1.39 4.65
CA LYS A 17 0.83 -0.77 3.56
C LYS A 17 1.44 0.55 3.10
N TYR A 18 1.79 1.44 4.03
CA TYR A 18 2.46 2.70 3.73
C TYR A 18 3.80 2.51 3.00
N HIS A 19 4.64 1.60 3.48
CA HIS A 19 5.94 1.32 2.87
C HIS A 19 5.79 0.70 1.47
N ALA A 20 4.83 -0.20 1.28
CA ALA A 20 4.48 -0.72 -0.03
C ALA A 20 4.04 0.42 -0.98
N ALA A 21 3.24 1.37 -0.49
CA ALA A 21 2.77 2.48 -1.32
C ALA A 21 3.92 3.34 -1.84
N ARG A 22 4.89 3.63 -0.97
CA ARG A 22 6.10 4.39 -1.31
C ARG A 22 6.99 3.65 -2.30
N TYR A 23 7.12 2.34 -2.14
CA TYR A 23 7.90 1.51 -3.07
C TYR A 23 7.29 1.51 -4.48
N ILE A 24 5.96 1.45 -4.57
CA ILE A 24 5.23 1.42 -5.84
C ILE A 24 5.26 2.76 -6.56
N TRP A 25 5.40 3.90 -5.87
CA TRP A 25 5.26 5.24 -6.47
C TRP A 25 6.09 5.44 -7.74
N LYS A 26 7.36 4.99 -7.73
CA LYS A 26 8.25 5.09 -8.89
C LYS A 26 8.11 3.93 -9.89
N LYS A 27 7.35 2.89 -9.54
CA LYS A 27 7.28 1.61 -10.25
C LYS A 27 5.86 1.22 -10.66
N GLN A 28 4.88 2.10 -10.50
CA GLN A 28 3.46 1.75 -10.65
C GLN A 28 3.11 1.12 -12.01
N ASP A 29 3.77 1.56 -13.07
CA ASP A 29 3.58 1.05 -14.44
C ASP A 29 4.53 -0.11 -14.81
N HIS A 30 5.46 -0.47 -13.92
CA HIS A 30 6.38 -1.58 -14.15
C HIS A 30 5.69 -2.91 -13.85
N VAL A 31 5.96 -3.91 -14.67
CA VAL A 31 5.49 -5.27 -14.46
C VAL A 31 6.14 -5.86 -13.19
N VAL A 32 5.36 -6.58 -12.39
CA VAL A 32 5.87 -7.27 -11.20
C VAL A 32 6.73 -8.46 -11.66
N PRO A 33 8.04 -8.49 -11.33
CA PRO A 33 9.00 -9.41 -11.95
C PRO A 33 8.78 -10.89 -11.60
N TYR A 34 7.96 -11.20 -10.59
CA TYR A 34 7.78 -12.57 -10.08
C TYR A 34 6.36 -13.12 -10.24
N ARG A 35 5.41 -12.39 -10.86
CA ARG A 35 4.06 -12.93 -11.11
C ARG A 35 3.97 -13.50 -12.52
N SER A 36 3.38 -14.70 -12.61
CA SER A 36 3.07 -15.40 -13.86
C SER A 36 2.10 -14.61 -14.77
N LYS A 37 1.25 -13.78 -14.16
CA LYS A 37 0.41 -12.80 -14.87
C LYS A 37 1.20 -11.50 -14.97
N LYS A 38 1.31 -10.93 -16.19
CA LYS A 38 1.95 -9.64 -16.51
C LYS A 38 1.21 -8.45 -15.89
N GLN A 39 1.00 -8.48 -14.58
CA GLN A 39 0.38 -7.40 -13.85
C GLN A 39 1.43 -6.35 -13.49
N ASN A 40 1.04 -5.08 -13.47
CA ASN A 40 1.89 -4.00 -12.98
C ASN A 40 1.78 -3.84 -11.45
N TRP A 41 2.64 -3.02 -10.85
CA TRP A 41 2.64 -2.79 -9.41
C TRP A 41 1.36 -2.11 -8.90
N ARG A 42 0.69 -1.31 -9.73
CA ARG A 42 -0.61 -0.72 -9.41
C ARG A 42 -1.70 -1.78 -9.27
N GLU A 43 -1.81 -2.69 -10.24
CA GLU A 43 -2.74 -3.81 -10.21
C GLU A 43 -2.44 -4.78 -9.07
N TRP A 44 -1.15 -4.97 -8.74
CA TRP A 44 -0.76 -5.73 -7.54
C TRP A 44 -1.33 -5.10 -6.27
N TRP A 45 -1.27 -3.77 -6.13
CA TRP A 45 -1.82 -3.06 -4.99
C TRP A 45 -3.32 -3.28 -4.86
N GLU A 46 -4.06 -3.06 -5.96
CA GLU A 46 -5.51 -3.20 -5.98
C GLU A 46 -5.96 -4.64 -5.68
N SER A 47 -5.18 -5.63 -6.15
CA SER A 47 -5.39 -7.04 -5.83
C SER A 47 -5.15 -7.36 -4.35
N LYS A 48 -4.08 -6.79 -3.76
CA LYS A 48 -3.60 -7.09 -2.40
C LYS A 48 -4.42 -6.39 -1.31
N TYR A 49 -4.72 -5.10 -1.49
CA TYR A 49 -5.38 -4.25 -0.48
C TYR A 49 -6.85 -3.97 -0.78
N LYS A 50 -7.36 -4.45 -1.94
CA LYS A 50 -8.77 -4.26 -2.35
C LYS A 50 -9.21 -2.80 -2.38
N GLU A 51 -8.29 -1.89 -2.67
CA GLU A 51 -8.54 -0.46 -2.83
C GLU A 51 -7.70 0.11 -3.97
N SER A 52 -8.11 1.25 -4.54
CA SER A 52 -7.32 1.92 -5.58
C SER A 52 -6.01 2.49 -5.03
N TYR A 53 -4.89 2.23 -5.74
CA TYR A 53 -3.58 2.77 -5.38
C TYR A 53 -3.57 4.31 -5.37
N ILE A 54 -4.10 4.92 -6.43
CA ILE A 54 -4.14 6.38 -6.56
C ILE A 54 -4.99 7.00 -5.44
N GLY A 55 -6.15 6.39 -5.14
CA GLY A 55 -7.00 6.85 -4.04
C GLY A 55 -6.31 6.79 -2.67
N TYR A 56 -5.49 5.76 -2.40
CA TYR A 56 -4.68 5.71 -1.18
C TYR A 56 -3.63 6.83 -1.15
N VAL A 57 -2.91 7.05 -2.25
CA VAL A 57 -1.88 8.10 -2.35
C VAL A 57 -2.47 9.49 -2.14
N GLU A 58 -3.65 9.78 -2.73
CA GLU A 58 -4.34 11.06 -2.55
C GLU A 58 -4.75 11.29 -1.10
N LYS A 59 -5.33 10.29 -0.42
CA LYS A 59 -5.65 10.35 1.01
C LYS A 59 -4.40 10.65 1.85
N MET A 60 -3.28 10.01 1.55
CA MET A 60 -2.02 10.24 2.28
C MET A 60 -1.41 11.61 1.99
N LYS A 61 -1.57 12.15 0.78
CA LYS A 61 -1.19 13.53 0.47
C LYS A 61 -2.01 14.54 1.28
N GLN A 62 -3.33 14.33 1.37
CA GLN A 62 -4.21 15.18 2.19
C GLN A 62 -3.82 15.14 3.67
N LYS A 63 -3.51 13.94 4.21
CA LYS A 63 -3.02 13.78 5.59
C LYS A 63 -1.67 14.45 5.88
N LYS A 64 -0.83 14.66 4.86
CA LYS A 64 0.48 15.33 5.02
C LYS A 64 0.38 16.86 4.87
N GLY A 65 -0.63 17.34 4.15
CA GLY A 65 -0.87 18.76 3.92
C GLY A 65 -1.78 19.43 4.95
N ALA A 66 -2.44 18.65 5.80
CA ALA A 66 -3.13 19.10 7.02
C ALA A 66 -2.15 19.17 8.19
#